data_AF-A0A6L4A911-F1
#
_entry.id   AF-A0A6L4A911-F1
#
_cell.length_a   1.000
_cell.length_b   1.000
_cell.length_c   1.000
_cell.angle_alpha   90.00
_cell.angle_beta   90.00
_cell.angle_gamma   90.00
#
_symmetry.space_group_name_H-M   'P 1'
#
loop_
_entity.id
_entity.type
_entity.pdbx_description
1 polymer ?
#
loop_
_entity_poly.entity_id
_entity_poly.type
_entity_poly.pdbx_seq_one_letter_code
_entity_poly.pdbx_strand_id
1 'polypeptide(L)' 'MTVQTWQVLVVEDEQDSMELIRALLEHHGIPSVGVRSAEDALKILQTSPPRLF' A
#
# COMPACT_ATOMS: atom_id res chain seq x y z
N MET A 1 9.45 -17.20 0.53
CA MET A 1 8.68 -16.58 -0.57
C MET A 1 9.35 -15.25 -0.91
N THR A 2 9.77 -15.04 -2.15
CA THR A 2 10.45 -13.80 -2.57
C THR A 2 9.42 -12.75 -2.96
N VAL A 3 9.06 -11.87 -2.02
CA VAL A 3 8.12 -10.73 -2.20
C VAL A 3 8.70 -9.56 -3.02
N GLN A 4 9.80 -9.78 -3.75
CA GLN A 4 10.60 -8.74 -4.42
C GLN A 4 9.88 -7.97 -5.54
N THR A 5 8.65 -8.33 -5.92
CA THR A 5 7.90 -7.71 -7.02
C THR A 5 6.54 -7.13 -6.62
N TRP A 6 6.18 -7.18 -5.33
CA TRP A 6 4.90 -6.64 -4.88
C TRP A 6 4.91 -5.12 -4.82
N GLN A 7 3.83 -4.50 -5.28
CA GLN A 7 3.55 -3.07 -5.10
C GLN A 7 2.19 -2.96 -4.42
N VAL A 8 2.16 -2.49 -3.18
CA VAL A 8 0.95 -2.53 -2.34
C VAL A 8 0.36 -1.13 -2.20
N LEU A 9 -0.96 -1.02 -2.40
CA LEU A 9 -1.75 0.15 -2.07
C LEU A 9 -2.55 -0.14 -0.80
N VAL A 10 -2.28 0.59 0.27
CA VAL A 10 -2.98 0.51 1.55
C VAL A 10 -4.06 1.57 1.57
N VAL A 11 -5.32 1.17 1.75
CA VAL A 11 -6.47 2.08 1.88
C VAL A 11 -6.97 1.97 3.31
N GLU A 12 -6.74 3.01 4.10
CA GLU A 12 -6.99 3.00 5.55
C GLU A 12 -7.26 4.43 6.02
N ASP A 13 -8.42 4.69 6.62
CA ASP A 13 -8.85 6.05 6.98
C ASP A 13 -8.22 6.54 8.29
N GLU A 14 -7.85 5.61 9.16
CA GLU A 14 -7.22 5.85 10.45
C GLU A 14 -5.68 5.91 10.32
N GLN A 15 -5.06 6.97 10.85
CA GLN A 15 -3.66 7.24 10.59
C GLN A 15 -2.73 6.24 11.31
N ASP A 16 -3.03 5.91 12.56
CA ASP A 16 -2.16 5.02 13.35
C ASP A 16 -2.17 3.60 12.77
N SER A 17 -3.34 3.11 12.34
CA SER A 17 -3.49 1.85 11.61
C SER A 17 -2.69 1.84 10.31
N MET A 18 -2.76 2.93 9.53
CA MET A 18 -2.01 3.03 8.27
C MET A 18 -0.50 2.97 8.50
N GLU A 19 0.01 3.72 9.49
CA GLU A 19 1.42 3.74 9.82
C GLU A 19 1.92 2.35 10.25
N LEU A 20 1.14 1.63 11.06
CA LEU A 20 1.44 0.26 11.46
C LEU A 20 1.53 -0.69 10.26
N ILE A 21 0.54 -0.65 9.36
CA ILE A 21 0.50 -1.53 8.18
C ILE A 21 1.70 -1.24 7.26
N ARG A 22 2.01 0.04 7.02
CA ARG A 22 3.14 0.43 6.17
C ARG A 22 4.48 0.04 6.78
N ALA A 23 4.66 0.19 8.09
CA ALA A 23 5.86 -0.25 8.79
C ALA A 23 6.05 -1.77 8.70
N LEU A 24 4.97 -2.55 8.79
CA LEU A 24 5.04 -4.01 8.60
C LEU A 24 5.45 -4.38 7.18
N LEU A 25 4.90 -3.73 6.15
CA LEU A 25 5.26 -3.97 4.75
C LEU A 25 6.71 -3.58 4.47
N GLU A 26 7.15 -2.43 4.97
CA GLU A 26 8.53 -1.95 4.85
C GLU A 26 9.52 -2.90 5.52
N HIS A 27 9.19 -3.44 6.70
CA HIS A 27 10.01 -4.43 7.39
C HIS A 27 10.26 -5.69 6.53
N HIS A 28 9.30 -6.05 5.67
CA HIS A 28 9.43 -7.16 4.73
C HIS A 28 10.03 -6.77 3.38
N GLY A 29 10.49 -5.52 3.22
CA GLY A 29 11.04 -4.99 1.98
C GLY A 29 9.99 -4.79 0.88
N ILE A 30 8.71 -4.67 1.26
CA ILE A 30 7.60 -4.52 0.32
C ILE A 30 7.27 -3.03 0.19
N PRO A 31 7.44 -2.43 -1.00
CA PRO A 31 7.06 -1.04 -1.21
C PRO A 31 5.53 -0.88 -1.10
N SER A 32 5.12 0.15 -0.36
CA SER A 32 3.70 0.44 -0.13
C SER A 32 3.39 1.95 -0.22
N VAL A 33 2.20 2.25 -0.75
CA VAL A 33 1.62 3.58 -0.78
C VAL A 33 0.35 3.58 0.06
N GLY A 34 0.21 4.55 0.97
CA GLY A 34 -0.97 4.68 1.83
C GLY A 34 -1.89 5.81 1.37
N VAL A 35 -3.20 5.57 1.38
CA VAL A 35 -4.25 6.57 1.11
C VAL A 35 -5.37 6.44 2.12
N ARG A 36 -6.00 7.57 2.46
CA ARG A 36 -7.00 7.67 3.54
C ARG A 36 -8.46 7.58 3.07
N SER A 37 -8.66 7.44 1.77
CA SER A 37 -10.00 7.42 1.18
C SER A 37 -10.03 6.49 -0.04
N ALA A 38 -11.22 5.98 -0.35
CA ALA A 38 -11.44 5.20 -1.56
C ALA A 38 -11.25 6.07 -2.82
N GLU A 39 -11.62 7.34 -2.77
CA GLU A 39 -11.45 8.30 -3.86
C GLU A 39 -9.98 8.50 -4.22
N ASP A 40 -9.11 8.63 -3.22
CA ASP A 40 -7.68 8.74 -3.45
C ASP A 40 -7.08 7.42 -3.93
N ALA A 41 -7.57 6.28 -3.43
CA ALA A 41 -7.20 4.97 -3.95
C ALA A 41 -7.50 4.84 -5.44
N LEU A 42 -8.70 5.25 -5.87
CA LEU A 42 -9.11 5.21 -7.27
C LEU A 42 -8.23 6.09 -8.17
N LYS A 43 -7.79 7.26 -7.70
CA LYS A 43 -6.84 8.12 -8.45
C LYS A 43 -5.48 7.43 -8.60
N ILE A 44 -4.99 6.76 -7.57
CA ILE A 44 -3.73 6.01 -7.65
C ILE A 44 -3.85 4.82 -8.59
N LEU A 45 -4.95 4.07 -8.54
CA LEU A 45 -5.18 2.92 -9.42
C LEU A 45 -5.13 3.27 -10.91
N GLN A 46 -5.46 4.51 -11.28
CA GLN A 46 -5.37 4.99 -12.66
C GLN A 46 -3.94 5.25 -13.13
N THR A 47 -3.01 5.55 -12.22
CA THR A 47 -1.64 5.97 -12.55
C THR A 47 -0.60 4.90 -12.23
N SER A 48 -0.84 4.09 -11.19
CA SER A 48 0.05 3.02 -10.75
C SER A 48 -0.77 1.90 -10.10
N PRO A 49 -1.13 0.86 -10.87
CA PRO A 49 -1.89 -0.25 -10.33
C PRO A 49 -1.01 -1.11 -9.40
N PRO A 50 -1.47 -1.41 -8.16
CA PRO A 50 -0.78 -2.33 -7.27
C PRO A 50 -0.74 -3.71 -7.90
N ARG A 51 0.33 -4.46 -7.59
CA ARG A 51 0.56 -5.77 -8.16
C ARG A 51 0.91 -6.77 -7.07
N LEU A 52 0.11 -7.82 -6.98
CA LEU A 52 0.47 -9.05 -6.30
C LEU A 52 0.78 -10.10 -7.39
N PHE A 53 1.90 -10.79 -7.24
CA PHE A 53 2.25 -11.98 -8.02
C PHE A 53 2.15 -13.21 -7.14
#